data_AF-A0A535KXJ6-F1
#
_entry.id   AF-A0A535KXJ6-F1
#
_cell.length_a   1.000
_cell.length_b   1.000
_cell.length_c   1.000
_cell.angle_alpha   90.00
_cell.angle_beta   90.00
_cell.angle_gamma   90.00
#
_symmetry.space_group_name_H-M   'P 1'
#
loop_
_entity.id
_entity.type
_entity.pdbx_description
1 polymer ?
#
loop_
_entity_poly.entity_id
_entity_poly.type
_entity_poly.pdbx_seq_one_letter_code
_entity_poly.pdbx_strand_id
1 'polypeptide(L)'
;MYTRDPSPTSSPARDLTDQEHHLKTESTEHLKPRSQYADDAVQLAIAGKWDEAVKLNKFIVDSFGADEETQNRLGKALSEMGKLKEAKAAYEAALKLNPMNSIAKRNAARINALLHQKEGLKVGGTRVDLNLFVEEMGKTSRS
;
A
#
# COMPACT_ATOMS: atom_id res chain seq x y z
N MET A 1 81.62 21.06 0.24
CA MET A 1 80.22 21.14 0.73
C MET A 1 79.33 20.69 -0.41
N TYR A 2 78.54 19.64 -0.16
CA TYR A 2 77.59 19.03 -1.09
C TYR A 2 76.37 19.93 -1.22
N THR A 3 75.93 20.22 -2.45
CA THR A 3 74.51 20.14 -2.86
C THR A 3 74.44 20.09 -4.38
N ARG A 4 74.31 18.87 -4.91
CA ARG A 4 73.57 18.64 -6.16
C ARG A 4 72.10 18.57 -5.76
N ASP A 5 71.26 19.34 -6.44
CA ASP A 5 70.04 18.78 -7.04
C ASP A 5 69.58 19.67 -8.21
N PRO A 6 69.31 19.08 -9.39
CA PRO A 6 68.73 19.79 -10.53
C PRO A 6 67.23 19.49 -10.69
N SER A 7 66.44 20.57 -10.82
CA SER A 7 65.32 20.76 -11.79
C SER A 7 64.10 19.78 -11.72
N PRO A 8 63.02 19.98 -12.50
CA PRO A 8 62.31 21.20 -12.92
C PRO A 8 60.76 21.10 -12.72
N THR A 9 60.03 22.12 -13.18
CA THR A 9 58.57 22.12 -13.52
C THR A 9 57.61 22.18 -12.33
N SER A 10 56.51 22.94 -12.32
CA SER A 10 55.64 23.39 -13.42
C SER A 10 55.00 24.73 -13.05
N SER A 11 55.12 25.73 -13.92
CA SER A 11 54.18 26.85 -13.99
C SER A 11 52.82 26.37 -14.55
N PRO A 12 51.86 27.28 -14.77
CA PRO A 12 50.98 27.94 -13.81
C PRO A 12 49.67 27.15 -13.67
N ALA A 13 48.96 27.32 -12.54
CA ALA A 13 47.59 26.84 -12.41
C ALA A 13 46.71 27.50 -13.48
N ARG A 14 46.33 26.71 -14.49
CA ARG A 14 45.36 27.06 -15.51
C ARG A 14 43.99 27.04 -14.83
N ASP A 15 43.40 28.21 -14.67
CA ASP A 15 41.98 28.38 -14.41
C ASP A 15 41.23 27.78 -15.59
N LEU A 16 40.75 26.55 -15.41
CA LEU A 16 39.93 25.85 -16.37
C LEU A 16 38.50 26.37 -16.21
N THR A 17 38.15 27.27 -17.12
CA THR A 17 36.81 27.31 -17.69
C THR A 17 36.48 25.93 -18.29
N ASP A 18 35.18 25.62 -18.38
CA ASP A 18 34.54 24.32 -18.65
C ASP A 18 34.27 23.52 -17.36
N GLN A 19 33.05 23.39 -16.87
CA GLN A 19 31.91 22.97 -17.65
C GLN A 19 30.62 23.46 -16.99
N GLU A 20 30.02 24.49 -17.60
CA GLU A 20 28.59 24.69 -17.55
C GLU A 20 27.94 23.37 -17.99
N HIS A 21 27.45 22.58 -17.04
CA HIS A 21 26.49 21.53 -17.33
C HIS A 21 25.14 22.20 -17.67
N HIS A 22 25.12 22.81 -18.85
CA HIS A 22 23.94 22.89 -19.68
C HIS A 22 23.46 21.46 -19.94
N LEU A 23 22.49 21.01 -19.15
CA LEU A 23 21.41 20.21 -19.71
C LEU A 23 20.24 21.16 -19.97
N LYS A 24 20.29 21.81 -21.14
CA LYS A 24 19.06 22.20 -21.81
C LYS A 24 18.45 20.95 -22.43
N THR A 25 17.12 21.00 -22.54
CA THR A 25 16.23 20.14 -23.36
C THR A 25 15.91 18.79 -22.70
N GLU A 26 14.68 18.32 -22.59
CA GLU A 26 13.39 18.58 -23.24
C GLU A 26 12.28 18.05 -22.30
N SER A 27 11.18 18.79 -22.14
CA SER A 27 9.88 18.21 -21.76
C SER A 27 9.79 17.39 -20.46
N THR A 28 10.41 17.80 -19.36
CA THR A 28 10.07 17.19 -18.06
C THR A 28 8.75 17.80 -17.60
N GLU A 29 7.63 17.12 -17.85
CA GLU A 29 6.45 17.27 -17.01
C GLU A 29 6.96 17.31 -15.57
N HIS A 30 6.76 18.44 -14.87
CA HIS A 30 7.17 18.54 -13.48
C HIS A 30 6.30 17.57 -12.69
N LEU A 31 6.73 16.30 -12.63
CA LEU A 31 6.04 15.28 -11.88
C LEU A 31 5.99 15.78 -10.44
N LYS A 32 4.77 15.93 -9.92
CA LYS A 32 4.57 16.38 -8.56
C LYS A 32 5.45 15.56 -7.61
N PRO A 33 6.00 16.16 -6.55
CA PRO A 33 6.75 15.40 -5.58
C PRO A 33 5.86 14.33 -4.96
N ARG A 34 6.44 13.17 -4.62
CA ARG A 34 5.75 12.05 -3.97
C ARG A 34 4.84 12.47 -2.81
N SER A 35 5.28 13.42 -1.99
CA SER A 35 4.48 13.95 -0.86
C SER A 35 3.15 14.51 -1.33
N GLN A 36 3.12 15.25 -2.44
CA GLN A 36 1.91 15.88 -2.94
C GLN A 36 0.92 14.84 -3.47
N TYR A 37 1.41 13.78 -4.13
CA TYR A 37 0.56 12.65 -4.48
C TYR A 37 0.02 11.91 -3.25
N ALA A 38 0.83 11.78 -2.20
CA ALA A 38 0.42 11.16 -0.95
C ALA A 38 -0.66 11.99 -0.24
N ASP A 39 -0.53 13.33 -0.25
CA ASP A 39 -1.54 14.26 0.27
C ASP A 39 -2.84 14.18 -0.55
N ASP A 40 -2.75 14.21 -1.88
CA ASP A 40 -3.90 14.05 -2.79
C ASP A 40 -4.62 12.71 -2.50
N ALA A 41 -3.88 11.62 -2.27
CA ALA A 41 -4.46 10.31 -1.94
C ALA A 41 -5.18 10.31 -0.58
N VAL A 42 -4.65 11.04 0.40
CA VAL A 42 -5.31 11.22 1.71
C VAL A 42 -6.59 12.05 1.55
N GLN A 43 -6.56 13.11 0.75
CA GLN A 43 -7.74 13.94 0.50
C GLN A 43 -8.85 13.16 -0.21
N LEU A 44 -8.50 12.33 -1.20
CA LEU A 44 -9.46 11.43 -1.85
C LEU A 44 -10.06 10.43 -0.86
N ALA A 45 -9.25 9.87 0.05
CA ALA A 45 -9.71 9.00 1.12
C ALA A 45 -10.66 9.72 2.10
N ILE A 46 -10.33 10.94 2.52
CA ILE A 46 -11.20 11.75 3.41
C ILE A 46 -12.53 12.07 2.71
N ALA A 47 -12.51 12.32 1.40
CA ALA A 47 -13.69 12.55 0.58
C ALA A 47 -14.52 11.27 0.31
N GLY A 48 -14.12 10.11 0.86
CA GLY A 48 -14.80 8.83 0.63
C GLY A 48 -14.60 8.25 -0.78
N LYS A 49 -13.71 8.83 -1.58
CA LYS A 49 -13.41 8.40 -2.95
C LYS A 49 -12.35 7.31 -2.96
N TRP A 50 -12.71 6.17 -2.37
CA TRP A 50 -11.78 5.07 -2.11
C TRP A 50 -11.16 4.48 -3.38
N ASP A 51 -11.92 4.39 -4.47
CA ASP A 51 -11.41 3.87 -5.75
C ASP A 51 -10.31 4.76 -6.34
N GLU A 52 -10.50 6.08 -6.33
CA GLU A 52 -9.50 7.04 -6.78
C GLU A 52 -8.27 7.02 -5.87
N ALA A 53 -8.48 6.96 -4.55
CA ALA A 53 -7.38 6.82 -3.59
C ALA A 53 -6.57 5.54 -3.84
N VAL A 54 -7.20 4.41 -4.15
CA VAL A 54 -6.50 3.16 -4.51
C VAL A 54 -5.65 3.34 -5.77
N LYS A 55 -6.23 3.92 -6.83
CA LYS A 55 -5.51 4.17 -8.09
C LYS A 55 -4.29 5.07 -7.86
N LEU A 56 -4.46 6.14 -7.09
CA LEU A 56 -3.38 7.07 -6.81
C LEU A 56 -2.28 6.44 -5.95
N ASN A 57 -2.63 5.68 -4.90
CA ASN A 57 -1.63 4.96 -4.11
C ASN A 57 -0.86 3.92 -4.95
N LYS A 58 -1.52 3.22 -5.88
CA LYS A 58 -0.85 2.31 -6.82
C LYS A 58 0.12 3.05 -7.75
N PHE A 59 -0.29 4.22 -8.27
CA PHE A 59 0.57 5.08 -9.06
C PHE A 59 1.81 5.54 -8.27
N ILE A 60 1.64 5.89 -6.98
CA ILE A 60 2.76 6.28 -6.11
C ILE A 60 3.76 5.11 -5.97
N VAL A 61 3.27 3.90 -5.74
CA VAL A 61 4.12 2.70 -5.62
C VAL A 61 4.88 2.42 -6.92
N ASP A 62 4.23 2.55 -8.06
CA ASP A 62 4.82 2.31 -9.39
C ASP A 62 5.87 3.37 -9.75
N SER A 63 5.57 4.64 -9.47
CA SER A 63 6.43 5.78 -9.86
C SER A 63 7.58 6.04 -8.88
N PHE A 64 7.37 5.84 -7.58
CA PHE A 64 8.31 6.24 -6.53
C PHE A 64 8.75 5.09 -5.62
N GLY A 65 8.30 3.87 -5.90
CA GLY A 65 8.60 2.69 -5.09
C GLY A 65 7.67 2.50 -3.89
N ALA A 66 7.59 1.24 -3.45
CA ALA A 66 6.79 0.83 -2.31
C ALA A 66 7.43 1.24 -0.98
N ASP A 67 6.62 1.80 -0.09
CA ASP A 67 6.92 2.12 1.30
C ASP A 67 5.77 1.65 2.21
N GLU A 68 5.99 1.60 3.52
CA GLU A 68 5.00 1.14 4.47
C GLU A 68 3.78 2.08 4.55
N GLU A 69 3.94 3.38 4.35
CA GLU A 69 2.87 4.35 4.53
C GLU A 69 1.88 4.32 3.36
N THR A 70 2.37 4.26 2.11
CA THR A 70 1.51 4.09 0.93
C THR A 70 0.80 2.74 0.96
N GLN A 71 1.47 1.66 1.38
CA GLN A 71 0.83 0.36 1.54
C GLN A 71 -0.26 0.38 2.62
N ASN A 72 -0.06 1.11 3.71
CA ASN A 72 -1.09 1.33 4.72
C ASN A 72 -2.31 2.10 4.20
N ARG A 73 -2.07 3.18 3.44
CA ARG A 73 -3.14 3.98 2.81
C ARG A 73 -3.91 3.15 1.79
N LEU A 74 -3.21 2.37 0.97
CA LEU A 74 -3.79 1.45 0.02
C LEU A 74 -4.66 0.39 0.73
N GLY A 75 -4.13 -0.24 1.78
CA GLY A 75 -4.86 -1.21 2.60
C GLY A 75 -6.12 -0.62 3.21
N LYS A 76 -6.06 0.62 3.70
CA LYS A 76 -7.22 1.32 4.26
C LYS A 76 -8.29 1.55 3.19
N ALA A 77 -7.93 2.11 2.05
CA ALA A 77 -8.88 2.37 0.97
C ALA A 77 -9.52 1.08 0.45
N LEU A 78 -8.75 0.00 0.28
CA LEU A 78 -9.28 -1.32 -0.10
C LEU A 78 -10.22 -1.91 0.95
N SER A 79 -9.93 -1.71 2.24
CA SER A 79 -10.79 -2.20 3.32
C SER A 79 -12.15 -1.51 3.34
N GLU A 80 -12.19 -0.19 3.11
CA GLU A 80 -13.43 0.59 3.02
C GLU A 80 -14.26 0.22 1.77
N MET A 81 -13.60 -0.22 0.69
CA MET A 81 -14.28 -0.81 -0.47
C MET A 81 -14.80 -2.25 -0.23
N GLY A 82 -14.56 -2.84 0.94
CA GLY A 82 -14.92 -4.23 1.25
C GLY A 82 -14.04 -5.27 0.54
N LYS A 83 -12.95 -4.85 -0.12
CA LYS A 83 -11.95 -5.70 -0.78
C LYS A 83 -10.95 -6.26 0.25
N LEU A 84 -11.48 -6.98 1.24
CA LEU A 84 -10.74 -7.40 2.43
C LEU A 84 -9.49 -8.26 2.11
N LYS A 85 -9.54 -9.10 1.08
CA LYS A 85 -8.38 -9.93 0.67
C LYS A 85 -7.23 -9.08 0.14
N GLU A 86 -7.53 -8.10 -0.71
CA GLU A 86 -6.53 -7.17 -1.24
C GLU A 86 -6.02 -6.22 -0.15
N ALA A 87 -6.91 -5.76 0.74
CA ALA A 87 -6.52 -4.95 1.90
C ALA A 87 -5.53 -5.68 2.81
N LYS A 88 -5.78 -6.97 3.08
CA LYS A 88 -4.85 -7.82 3.85
C LYS A 88 -3.48 -7.88 3.19
N ALA A 89 -3.42 -8.14 1.89
CA ALA A 89 -2.15 -8.21 1.16
C ALA A 89 -1.36 -6.89 1.23
N ALA A 90 -2.04 -5.75 1.14
CA ALA A 90 -1.40 -4.43 1.28
C ALA A 90 -0.83 -4.20 2.70
N TYR A 91 -1.58 -4.53 3.76
CA TYR A 91 -1.06 -4.43 5.13
C TYR A 91 0.09 -5.41 5.40
N GLU A 92 0.05 -6.62 4.83
CA GLU A 92 1.17 -7.57 4.92
C GLU A 92 2.41 -7.04 4.18
N ALA A 93 2.24 -6.38 3.03
CA ALA A 93 3.34 -5.70 2.35
C ALA A 93 3.93 -4.57 3.20
N ALA A 94 3.09 -3.76 3.86
CA ALA A 94 3.55 -2.74 4.80
C ALA A 94 4.36 -3.35 5.96
N LEU A 95 3.94 -4.50 6.48
CA LEU A 95 4.66 -5.21 7.56
C LEU A 95 5.95 -5.88 7.11
N LYS A 96 6.06 -6.28 5.84
CA LYS A 96 7.32 -6.77 5.26
C LYS A 96 8.36 -5.64 5.17
N LEU A 97 7.91 -4.43 4.84
CA LEU A 97 8.76 -3.24 4.78
C LEU A 97 9.13 -2.74 6.18
N ASN A 98 8.15 -2.64 7.07
CA ASN A 98 8.35 -2.23 8.45
C ASN A 98 7.61 -3.16 9.43
N PRO A 99 8.29 -4.17 9.98
CA PRO A 99 7.70 -5.10 10.93
C PRO A 99 7.27 -4.46 12.25
N MET A 100 7.70 -3.23 12.58
CA MET A 100 7.28 -2.51 13.78
C MET A 100 6.07 -1.60 13.56
N ASN A 101 5.52 -1.58 12.34
CA ASN A 101 4.35 -0.76 12.02
C ASN A 101 3.10 -1.26 12.76
N SER A 102 2.82 -0.66 13.92
CA SER A 102 1.70 -1.04 14.78
C SER A 102 0.35 -0.79 14.12
N ILE A 103 0.26 0.20 13.22
CA ILE A 103 -0.96 0.53 12.48
C ILE A 103 -1.29 -0.62 11.52
N ALA A 104 -0.29 -1.05 10.73
CA ALA A 104 -0.43 -2.17 9.80
C ALA A 104 -0.81 -3.47 10.54
N LYS A 105 -0.18 -3.77 11.69
CA LYS A 105 -0.52 -4.95 12.51
C LYS A 105 -1.98 -4.94 12.97
N ARG A 106 -2.43 -3.83 13.57
CA ARG A 106 -3.80 -3.70 14.08
C ARG A 106 -4.82 -3.83 12.95
N ASN A 107 -4.56 -3.19 11.82
CA ASN A 107 -5.46 -3.26 10.67
C ASN A 107 -5.48 -4.65 10.05
N ALA A 108 -4.33 -5.30 9.84
CA ALA A 108 -4.26 -6.67 9.34
C ALA A 108 -5.03 -7.65 10.24
N ALA A 109 -4.90 -7.52 11.57
CA ALA A 109 -5.65 -8.35 12.52
C ALA A 109 -7.17 -8.13 12.38
N ARG A 110 -7.62 -6.88 12.30
CA ARG A 110 -9.03 -6.54 12.07
C ARG A 110 -9.55 -7.13 10.75
N ILE A 111 -8.79 -7.01 9.67
CA ILE A 111 -9.17 -7.55 8.35
C ILE A 111 -9.28 -9.08 8.37
N ASN A 112 -8.36 -9.77 9.05
CA ASN A 112 -8.43 -11.23 9.22
C ASN A 112 -9.70 -11.65 9.97
N ALA A 113 -10.07 -10.95 11.05
CA ALA A 113 -11.30 -11.23 11.78
C ALA A 113 -12.56 -11.07 10.90
N LEU A 114 -12.61 -10.00 10.09
CA LEU A 114 -13.72 -9.75 9.16
C LEU A 114 -13.80 -10.80 8.04
N LEU A 115 -12.66 -11.30 7.55
CA LEU A 115 -12.61 -12.38 6.57
C LEU A 115 -13.20 -13.68 7.14
N HIS A 116 -12.79 -14.08 8.36
CA HIS A 116 -13.33 -15.29 9.01
C HIS A 116 -14.83 -15.19 9.29
N GLN A 117 -15.32 -14.00 9.69
CA GLN A 117 -16.76 -13.78 9.85
C GLN A 117 -17.52 -13.96 8.54
N LYS A 118 -17.00 -13.42 7.43
CA LYS A 118 -17.61 -13.56 6.10
C LYS A 118 -17.59 -15.00 5.59
N GLU A 119 -16.58 -15.78 5.96
CA GLU A 119 -16.49 -17.21 5.62
C GLU A 119 -17.47 -18.05 6.45
N GLY A 120 -17.60 -17.80 7.76
CA GLY A 120 -18.59 -18.46 8.62
C GLY A 120 -20.03 -18.24 8.15
N LEU A 121 -20.36 -17.04 7.66
CA LEU A 121 -21.68 -16.73 7.09
C LEU A 121 -21.94 -17.45 5.75
N LYS A 122 -20.92 -17.75 4.95
CA LYS A 122 -21.08 -18.50 3.69
C LYS A 122 -21.26 -20.00 3.92
N VAL A 123 -20.67 -20.55 4.97
CA VAL A 123 -20.80 -21.97 5.33
C VAL A 123 -22.10 -22.25 6.10
N GLY A 124 -22.71 -21.23 6.73
CA GLY A 124 -24.03 -21.33 7.38
C GLY A 124 -25.25 -21.34 6.44
N GLY A 125 -25.04 -21.44 5.13
CA GLY A 125 -26.10 -21.56 4.11
C GLY A 125 -26.64 -22.99 3.92
N THR A 126 -26.31 -23.93 4.80
CA THR A 126 -27.05 -25.19 4.88
C THR A 126 -28.44 -24.85 5.40
N ARG A 127 -29.40 -24.72 4.47
CA ARG A 127 -30.83 -24.62 4.76
C ARG A 127 -31.14 -25.69 5.79
N VAL A 128 -31.40 -25.28 7.02
CA VAL A 128 -32.05 -26.16 7.98
C VAL A 128 -33.46 -26.26 7.43
N ASP A 129 -33.72 -27.29 6.62
CA ASP A 129 -35.07 -27.60 6.15
C ASP A 129 -35.90 -27.91 7.40
N LEU A 130 -36.56 -26.89 7.92
CA LEU A 130 -37.45 -26.92 9.10
C LEU A 130 -38.72 -27.75 8.84
N ASN A 131 -38.78 -28.50 7.74
CA ASN A 131 -39.94 -29.27 7.31
C ASN A 131 -39.91 -30.75 7.76
N LEU A 132 -38.97 -31.14 8.62
CA LEU A 132 -38.87 -32.50 9.18
C LEU A 132 -39.46 -32.59 10.60
N PHE A 133 -40.60 -31.94 10.85
CA PHE A 133 -41.33 -32.06 12.13
C PHE A 133 -42.86 -32.03 11.97
N VAL A 134 -43.36 -32.63 10.90
CA VAL A 134 -44.77 -33.01 10.77
C VAL A 134 -44.79 -34.46 10.31
N GLU A 135 -45.72 -35.25 10.88
CA GLU A 135 -45.90 -36.71 10.82
C GLU A 135 -45.26 -37.44 12.00
N GLU A 136 -45.96 -38.09 12.93
CA GLU A 136 -47.37 -38.35 13.22
C GLU A 136 -47.42 -38.61 14.74
N MET A 137 -48.42 -38.17 15.49
CA MET A 137 -49.53 -39.05 15.88
C MET A 137 -50.55 -38.20 16.64
N GLY A 138 -51.49 -37.64 15.89
CA GLY A 138 -52.73 -37.12 16.44
C GLY A 138 -53.87 -38.06 16.05
N LYS A 139 -54.48 -38.69 17.07
CA LYS A 139 -55.71 -39.53 17.04
C LYS A 139 -55.40 -40.97 16.58
N THR A 140 -55.75 -42.01 17.33
CA THR A 140 -57.09 -42.47 17.76
C THR A 140 -56.93 -43.34 19.02
N SER A 141 -57.87 -43.56 19.95
CA SER A 141 -59.32 -43.64 19.85
C SER A 141 -59.92 -43.63 21.27
N ARG A 142 -61.20 -43.27 21.38
CA ARG A 142 -62.05 -43.44 22.57
C ARG A 142 -62.26 -44.93 22.87
N SER A 143 -62.29 -45.28 24.15
CA SER A 143 -63.40 -46.01 24.79
C SER A 143 -63.25 -45.92 26.31
#